data_AF-A0A7Y3ADT6-F1
#
_entry.id   AF-A0A7Y3ADT6-F1
#
_cell.length_a   1.000
_cell.length_b   1.000
_cell.length_c   1.000
_cell.angle_alpha   90.00
_cell.angle_beta   90.00
_cell.angle_gamma   90.00
#
_symmetry.space_group_name_H-M   'P 1'
#
loop_
_entity.id
_entity.type
_entity.pdbx_description
1 polymer ?
#
loop_
_entity_poly.entity_id
_entity_poly.type
_entity_poly.pdbx_seq_one_letter_code
_entity_poly.pdbx_strand_id
1 'polypeptide(L)'
;VNVPLPGGLGNTDYASIFNDIVIPVGRVYRPQLVLISAGFDIYHGDPLGSMAVGRAGFSYMTRSLVALAEEVCEGKVLVTLEGGYNLKGQRDGALAVLSELLGAPLDDGAEYFLSADEYNEFLKAGATHDAVNRAYQATKRYWNV
;
A
#
# COMPACT_ATOMS: atom_id res chain seq x y z
N VAL A 1 9.50 -10.70 1.62
CA VAL A 1 8.58 -11.28 2.63
C VAL A 1 7.26 -11.53 1.94
N ASN A 2 6.76 -12.77 1.92
CA ASN A 2 5.49 -13.08 1.26
C ASN A 2 4.34 -12.97 2.28
N VAL A 3 3.25 -12.31 1.89
CA VAL A 3 2.03 -12.17 2.68
C VAL A 3 0.87 -12.77 1.88
N PRO A 4 0.64 -14.09 1.97
CA PRO A 4 -0.45 -14.74 1.24
C PRO A 4 -1.79 -14.41 1.90
N LEU A 5 -2.74 -13.91 1.12
CA LEU A 5 -4.05 -13.43 1.59
C LEU A 5 -5.19 -14.26 0.99
N PRO A 6 -6.28 -14.53 1.74
CA PRO A 6 -7.53 -14.94 1.11
C PRO A 6 -8.16 -13.75 0.38
N GLY A 7 -9.14 -14.02 -0.49
CA GLY A 7 -9.94 -12.97 -1.10
C GLY A 7 -10.79 -12.19 -0.09
N GLY A 8 -11.19 -10.97 -0.48
CA GLY A 8 -12.09 -10.10 0.25
C GLY A 8 -11.41 -9.05 1.14
N LEU A 9 -10.10 -9.13 1.33
CA LEU A 9 -9.36 -8.16 2.15
C LEU A 9 -9.30 -6.79 1.46
N GLY A 10 -9.48 -5.73 2.24
CA GLY A 10 -9.63 -4.35 1.77
C GLY A 10 -8.61 -3.37 2.36
N ASN A 11 -8.95 -2.08 2.35
CA ASN A 11 -8.04 -0.99 2.71
C ASN A 11 -7.36 -1.19 4.07
N THR A 12 -8.15 -1.47 5.12
CA THR A 12 -7.63 -1.60 6.50
C THR A 12 -6.74 -2.84 6.66
N ASP A 13 -7.05 -3.93 5.95
CA ASP A 13 -6.22 -5.13 5.96
C ASP A 13 -4.85 -4.85 5.33
N TYR A 14 -4.84 -4.18 4.16
CA TYR A 14 -3.58 -3.76 3.51
C TYR A 14 -2.82 -2.73 4.34
N ALA A 15 -3.50 -1.79 5.00
CA ALA A 15 -2.87 -0.87 5.93
C ALA A 15 -2.15 -1.61 7.07
N SER A 16 -2.79 -2.63 7.67
CA SER A 16 -2.16 -3.44 8.71
C SER A 16 -0.92 -4.19 8.22
N ILE A 17 -0.95 -4.73 7.00
CA ILE A 17 0.22 -5.39 6.39
C ILE A 17 1.37 -4.40 6.25
N PHE A 18 1.08 -3.16 5.86
CA PHE A 18 2.10 -2.13 5.73
C PHE A 18 2.68 -1.73 7.09
N ASN A 19 1.81 -1.49 8.08
CA ASN A 19 2.20 -1.08 9.43
C ASN A 19 3.02 -2.14 10.16
N ASP A 20 2.59 -3.39 10.09
CA ASP A 20 3.14 -4.47 10.91
C ASP A 20 4.29 -5.21 10.22
N ILE A 21 4.36 -5.18 8.87
CA ILE A 21 5.32 -5.98 8.10
C ILE A 21 6.15 -5.11 7.15
N VAL A 22 5.53 -4.46 6.16
CA VAL A 22 6.27 -3.86 5.03
C VAL A 22 7.18 -2.73 5.51
N ILE A 23 6.64 -1.78 6.28
CA ILE A 23 7.38 -0.60 6.70
C ILE A 23 8.45 -0.95 7.75
N PRO A 24 8.18 -1.74 8.80
CA PRO A 24 9.22 -2.19 9.74
C PRO A 24 10.36 -2.95 9.05
N VAL A 25 10.04 -3.90 8.17
CA VAL A 25 11.05 -4.65 7.41
C VAL A 25 11.85 -3.72 6.51
N GLY A 26 11.20 -2.79 5.81
CA GLY A 26 11.85 -1.80 4.97
C GLY A 26 12.84 -0.92 5.74
N ARG A 27 12.48 -0.47 6.94
CA ARG A 27 13.36 0.30 7.82
C ARG A 27 14.60 -0.48 8.24
N VAL A 28 14.43 -1.74 8.62
CA VAL A 28 15.56 -2.61 9.01
C VAL A 28 16.44 -2.92 7.80
N TYR A 29 15.85 -3.16 6.62
CA TYR A 29 16.57 -3.46 5.39
C TYR A 29 17.37 -2.27 4.85
N ARG A 30 16.86 -1.04 5.03
CA ARG A 30 17.47 0.21 4.53
C ARG A 30 17.81 0.15 3.03
N PRO A 31 16.81 0.00 2.15
CA PRO A 31 17.05 0.00 0.71
C PRO A 31 17.70 1.31 0.25
N GLN A 32 18.36 1.30 -0.92
CA GLN A 32 18.89 2.51 -1.56
C GLN A 32 17.93 3.11 -2.61
N LEU A 33 16.84 2.38 -2.89
CA LEU A 33 15.75 2.74 -3.80
C LEU A 33 14.51 1.91 -3.41
N VAL A 34 13.34 2.54 -3.34
CA VAL A 34 12.06 1.82 -3.27
C VAL A 34 11.50 1.66 -4.68
N LEU A 35 11.43 0.42 -5.16
CA LEU A 35 10.81 0.08 -6.45
C LEU A 35 9.44 -0.55 -6.19
N ILE A 36 8.38 0.03 -6.75
CA ILE A 36 7.00 -0.41 -6.58
C ILE A 36 6.50 -1.00 -7.89
N SER A 37 6.27 -2.31 -7.89
CA SER A 37 5.53 -3.03 -8.92
C SER A 37 4.03 -2.84 -8.63
N ALA A 38 3.43 -1.85 -9.28
CA ALA A 38 2.11 -1.31 -8.96
C ALA A 38 1.01 -1.96 -9.81
N GLY A 39 0.46 -3.06 -9.30
CA GLY A 39 -0.76 -3.69 -9.81
C GLY A 39 -2.02 -3.12 -9.16
N PHE A 40 -3.05 -2.87 -9.95
CA PHE A 40 -4.36 -2.38 -9.50
C PHE A 40 -5.45 -3.46 -9.55
N ASP A 41 -5.07 -4.72 -9.78
CA ASP A 41 -5.96 -5.88 -9.80
C ASP A 41 -6.44 -6.30 -8.40
N ILE A 42 -5.95 -5.67 -7.34
CA ILE A 42 -6.51 -5.78 -5.98
C ILE A 42 -7.74 -4.86 -5.74
N TYR A 43 -8.14 -4.07 -6.73
CA TYR A 43 -9.31 -3.20 -6.63
C TYR A 43 -10.61 -3.99 -6.46
N HIS A 44 -11.56 -3.45 -5.70
CA HIS A 44 -12.89 -4.02 -5.55
C HIS A 44 -13.60 -4.16 -6.90
N GLY A 45 -13.93 -5.40 -7.28
CA GLY A 45 -14.57 -5.68 -8.57
C GLY A 45 -13.61 -5.73 -9.76
N ASP A 46 -12.30 -5.92 -9.53
CA ASP A 46 -11.42 -6.45 -10.56
C ASP A 46 -11.88 -7.85 -11.00
N PRO A 47 -11.92 -8.16 -12.32
CA PRO A 47 -12.40 -9.45 -12.80
C PRO A 47 -11.41 -10.61 -12.59
N LEU A 48 -10.12 -10.34 -12.36
CA LEU A 48 -9.10 -11.36 -12.14
C LEU A 48 -8.65 -11.42 -10.68
N GLY A 49 -8.63 -10.29 -9.99
CA GLY A 49 -8.40 -10.25 -8.55
C GLY A 49 -9.65 -10.56 -7.73
N SER A 50 -9.43 -10.82 -6.44
CA SER A 50 -10.50 -11.14 -5.50
C SER A 50 -10.44 -10.29 -4.23
N MET A 51 -9.78 -9.14 -4.28
CA MET A 51 -9.60 -8.24 -3.14
C MET A 51 -10.67 -7.13 -3.14
N ALA A 52 -10.71 -6.35 -2.06
CA ALA A 52 -11.69 -5.29 -1.86
C ALA A 52 -11.03 -3.92 -1.61
N VAL A 53 -9.87 -3.67 -2.24
CA VAL A 53 -9.15 -2.41 -2.08
C VAL A 53 -9.84 -1.31 -2.88
N GLY A 54 -9.92 -0.12 -2.29
CA GLY A 54 -10.36 1.10 -2.94
C GLY A 54 -9.23 2.10 -3.07
N ARG A 55 -9.55 3.24 -3.66
CA ARG A 55 -8.67 4.42 -3.79
C ARG A 55 -7.84 4.71 -2.54
N ALA A 56 -8.51 4.85 -1.39
CA ALA A 56 -7.86 5.25 -0.14
C ALA A 56 -6.79 4.24 0.33
N GLY A 57 -6.97 2.94 0.05
CA GLY A 57 -5.96 1.92 0.32
C GLY A 57 -4.72 2.08 -0.57
N PHE A 58 -4.90 2.34 -1.87
CA PHE A 58 -3.79 2.64 -2.77
C PHE A 58 -3.03 3.89 -2.36
N SER A 59 -3.74 4.96 -1.99
CA SER A 59 -3.13 6.18 -1.48
C SER A 59 -2.32 5.91 -0.21
N TYR A 60 -2.90 5.20 0.76
CA TYR A 60 -2.22 4.87 2.01
C TYR A 60 -0.92 4.09 1.78
N MET A 61 -0.99 2.99 1.03
CA MET A 61 0.18 2.17 0.71
C MET A 61 1.28 2.99 0.03
N THR A 62 0.90 3.85 -0.92
CA THR A 62 1.86 4.71 -1.63
C THR A 62 2.50 5.72 -0.69
N ARG A 63 1.70 6.44 0.10
CA ARG A 63 2.20 7.41 1.08
C ARG A 63 3.15 6.77 2.09
N SER A 64 2.82 5.57 2.58
CA SER A 64 3.69 4.83 3.50
C SER A 64 5.05 4.50 2.88
N LEU A 65 5.10 4.11 1.61
CA LEU A 65 6.34 3.81 0.90
C LEU A 65 7.15 5.07 0.54
N VAL A 66 6.48 6.17 0.18
CA VAL A 66 7.13 7.48 -0.02
C VAL A 66 7.80 7.94 1.28
N ALA A 67 7.07 7.91 2.39
CA ALA A 67 7.61 8.29 3.71
C ALA A 67 8.78 7.38 4.13
N LEU A 68 8.68 6.07 3.87
CA LEU A 68 9.81 5.14 4.09
C LEU A 68 11.01 5.53 3.23
N ALA A 69 10.81 5.84 1.95
CA ALA A 69 11.89 6.22 1.05
C ALA A 69 12.56 7.53 1.46
N GLU A 70 11.80 8.52 1.92
CA GLU A 70 12.33 9.75 2.52
C GLU A 70 13.23 9.44 3.73
N GLU A 71 12.81 8.50 4.59
CA GLU A 71 13.54 8.10 5.79
C GLU A 71 14.86 7.37 5.47
N VAL A 72 14.85 6.45 4.50
CA VAL A 72 15.96 5.47 4.33
C VAL A 72 16.77 5.62 3.05
N CYS A 73 16.24 6.27 2.01
CA CYS A 73 16.88 6.37 0.70
C CYS A 73 16.69 7.71 0.00
N GLU A 74 16.64 8.81 0.75
CA GLU A 74 16.60 10.18 0.22
C GLU A 74 15.41 10.43 -0.74
N GLY A 75 14.28 9.79 -0.47
CA GLY A 75 13.05 9.94 -1.27
C GLY A 75 13.07 9.23 -2.62
N LYS A 76 14.08 8.38 -2.90
CA LYS A 76 14.17 7.66 -4.17
C LYS A 76 13.10 6.58 -4.28
N VAL A 77 12.05 6.88 -5.04
CA VAL A 77 10.94 5.96 -5.38
C VAL A 77 10.83 5.84 -6.90
N LEU A 78 10.68 4.61 -7.39
CA LEU A 78 10.29 4.32 -8.77
C LEU A 78 9.03 3.46 -8.77
N VAL A 79 8.04 3.83 -9.56
CA VAL A 79 6.80 3.08 -9.70
C VAL A 79 6.67 2.55 -11.12
N THR A 80 6.38 1.26 -11.27
CA THR A 80 6.15 0.61 -12.56
C THR A 80 4.74 0.02 -12.57
N LEU A 81 3.94 0.39 -13.58
CA LEU A 81 2.60 -0.15 -13.76
C LEU A 81 2.65 -1.65 -14.09
N GLU A 82 1.75 -2.42 -13.48
CA GLU A 82 1.58 -3.86 -13.73
C GLU A 82 0.14 -4.19 -14.16
N GLY A 83 -0.50 -5.17 -13.51
CA GLY A 83 -1.88 -5.58 -13.74
C GLY A 83 -2.92 -4.56 -13.26
N GLY A 84 -4.18 -4.87 -13.53
CA GLY A 84 -5.33 -3.99 -13.28
C GLY A 84 -6.28 -4.10 -14.47
N TYR A 85 -7.37 -4.85 -14.27
CA TYR A 85 -8.25 -5.30 -15.35
C TYR A 85 -9.66 -4.72 -15.22
N ASN A 86 -9.96 -4.06 -14.10
CA ASN A 86 -11.04 -3.10 -14.00
C ASN A 86 -10.55 -1.69 -14.35
N LEU A 87 -11.05 -1.12 -15.44
CA LEU A 87 -10.63 0.21 -15.95
C LEU A 87 -10.84 1.34 -14.93
N LYS A 88 -11.91 1.28 -14.13
CA LYS A 88 -12.15 2.25 -13.07
C LYS A 88 -11.13 2.08 -11.95
N GLY A 89 -10.86 0.84 -11.54
CA GLY A 89 -9.85 0.50 -10.55
C GLY A 89 -8.45 0.94 -10.96
N GLN A 90 -8.08 0.68 -12.21
CA GLN A 90 -6.79 1.10 -12.76
C GLN A 90 -6.65 2.62 -12.80
N ARG A 91 -7.70 3.35 -13.22
CA ARG A 91 -7.71 4.82 -13.19
C ARG A 91 -7.61 5.35 -11.76
N ASP A 92 -8.49 4.91 -10.87
CA ASP A 92 -8.58 5.43 -9.50
C ASP A 92 -7.30 5.12 -8.71
N GLY A 93 -6.74 3.93 -8.90
CA GLY A 93 -5.48 3.51 -8.31
C GLY A 93 -4.29 4.30 -8.85
N ALA A 94 -4.20 4.50 -10.17
CA ALA A 94 -3.13 5.31 -10.76
C ALA A 94 -3.17 6.76 -10.28
N LEU A 95 -4.35 7.38 -10.23
CA LEU A 95 -4.50 8.76 -9.74
C LEU A 95 -4.21 8.88 -8.23
N ALA A 96 -4.58 7.88 -7.44
CA ALA A 96 -4.18 7.77 -6.03
C ALA A 96 -2.67 7.67 -5.86
N VAL A 97 -1.98 6.87 -6.68
CA VAL A 97 -0.51 6.78 -6.64
C VAL A 97 0.12 8.12 -7.03
N LEU A 98 -0.33 8.74 -8.13
CA LEU A 98 0.24 9.99 -8.62
C LEU A 98 0.03 11.16 -7.65
N SER A 99 -1.12 11.26 -6.99
CA SER A 99 -1.37 12.31 -6.00
C SER A 99 -0.44 12.18 -4.78
N GLU A 100 -0.16 10.96 -4.33
CA GLU A 100 0.74 10.72 -3.20
C GLU A 100 2.21 10.92 -3.57
N LEU A 101 2.61 10.60 -4.80
CA LEU A 101 3.93 10.95 -5.32
C LEU A 101 4.12 12.47 -5.45
N LEU A 102 3.06 13.19 -5.82
CA LEU A 102 3.05 14.66 -5.85
C LEU A 102 3.09 15.27 -4.44
N GLY A 103 2.58 14.55 -3.43
CA GLY A 103 2.43 15.05 -2.07
C GLY A 103 1.28 16.05 -1.88
N ALA A 104 0.34 16.10 -2.84
CA ALA A 104 -0.78 17.03 -2.83
C ALA A 104 -1.98 16.51 -3.66
N PRO A 105 -3.20 17.06 -3.48
CA PRO A 105 -4.32 16.82 -4.38
C PRO A 105 -4.00 17.14 -5.84
N LEU A 106 -4.62 16.40 -6.76
CA LEU A 106 -4.55 16.68 -8.20
C LEU A 106 -5.47 17.85 -8.56
N ASP A 107 -5.11 18.60 -9.62
CA ASP A 107 -5.91 19.71 -10.15
C ASP A 107 -6.99 19.23 -11.12
N ASP A 108 -7.79 18.24 -10.69
CA ASP A 108 -8.89 17.65 -11.47
C ASP A 108 -10.23 17.64 -10.71
N GLY A 109 -10.24 18.23 -9.50
CA GLY A 109 -11.41 18.31 -8.63
C GLY A 109 -11.82 16.97 -7.99
N ALA A 110 -11.06 15.90 -8.20
CA ALA A 110 -11.33 14.59 -7.63
C ALA A 110 -10.39 14.27 -6.45
N GLU A 111 -10.97 13.74 -5.38
CA GLU A 111 -10.27 13.51 -4.12
C GLU A 111 -9.50 12.18 -4.13
N TYR A 112 -8.31 12.18 -4.75
CA TYR A 112 -7.40 11.02 -4.76
C TYR A 112 -6.36 11.02 -3.66
N PHE A 113 -5.90 12.20 -3.26
CA PHE A 113 -4.97 12.38 -2.15
C PHE A 113 -5.65 12.03 -0.83
N LEU A 114 -4.98 11.25 0.00
CA LEU A 114 -5.53 10.80 1.27
C LEU A 114 -5.60 11.95 2.27
N SER A 115 -6.78 12.14 2.88
CA SER A 115 -6.92 13.14 3.94
C SER A 115 -6.09 12.76 5.16
N ALA A 116 -5.80 13.74 6.02
CA ALA A 116 -5.08 13.50 7.27
C ALA A 116 -5.87 12.54 8.21
N ASP A 117 -7.20 12.64 8.21
CA ASP A 117 -8.06 11.80 9.05
C ASP A 117 -8.06 10.35 8.57
N GLU A 118 -8.25 10.10 7.27
CA GLU A 118 -8.15 8.75 6.69
C GLU A 118 -6.76 8.15 6.93
N TYR A 119 -5.69 8.95 6.78
CA TYR A 119 -4.32 8.49 7.05
C TYR A 119 -4.14 8.05 8.51
N ASN A 120 -4.62 8.87 9.46
CA ASN A 120 -4.52 8.57 10.88
C ASN A 120 -5.39 7.38 11.29
N GLU A 121 -6.49 7.11 10.59
CA GLU A 121 -7.29 5.91 10.79
C GLU A 121 -6.53 4.67 10.34
N PHE A 122 -5.99 4.66 9.12
CA PHE A 122 -5.21 3.53 8.60
C PHE A 122 -3.91 3.30 9.36
N LEU A 123 -3.27 4.34 9.89
CA LEU A 123 -2.07 4.20 10.74
C LEU A 123 -2.33 3.42 12.03
N LYS A 124 -3.58 3.36 12.49
CA LYS A 124 -3.98 2.57 13.67
C LYS A 124 -4.39 1.14 13.32
N ALA A 125 -4.45 0.80 12.02
CA ALA A 125 -4.78 -0.54 11.59
C ALA A 125 -3.68 -1.52 12.02
N GLY A 126 -4.08 -2.56 12.74
CA GLY A 126 -3.23 -3.70 13.10
C GLY A 126 -3.83 -5.00 12.57
N ALA A 127 -3.00 -6.05 12.48
CA ALA A 127 -3.39 -7.31 11.87
C ALA A 127 -4.56 -8.00 12.60
N THR A 128 -5.75 -7.98 12.00
CA THR A 128 -6.94 -8.68 12.51
C THR A 128 -7.12 -10.06 11.87
N HIS A 129 -6.68 -10.22 10.62
CA HIS A 129 -6.88 -11.45 9.86
C HIS A 129 -5.78 -12.49 10.15
N ASP A 130 -6.16 -13.75 10.35
CA ASP A 130 -5.22 -14.85 10.67
C ASP A 130 -4.08 -14.99 9.65
N ALA A 131 -4.39 -14.89 8.35
CA ALA A 131 -3.38 -14.96 7.30
C ALA A 131 -2.28 -13.87 7.43
N VAL A 132 -2.67 -12.64 7.79
CA VAL A 132 -1.72 -11.54 8.04
C VAL A 132 -0.91 -11.83 9.29
N ASN A 133 -1.56 -12.27 10.36
CA ASN A 133 -0.89 -12.66 11.60
C ASN A 133 0.14 -13.78 11.39
N ARG A 134 -0.19 -14.81 10.60
CA ARG A 134 0.75 -15.88 10.25
C ARG A 134 1.96 -15.35 9.48
N ALA A 135 1.75 -14.44 8.52
CA ALA A 135 2.84 -13.80 7.79
C ALA A 135 3.72 -12.93 8.70
N TYR A 136 3.11 -12.18 9.63
CA TYR A 136 3.83 -11.40 10.62
C TYR A 136 4.69 -12.29 11.55
N GLN A 137 4.13 -13.35 12.13
CA GLN A 137 4.90 -14.28 12.98
C GLN A 137 6.04 -14.97 12.21
N ALA A 138 5.83 -15.30 10.93
CA ALA A 138 6.90 -15.85 10.08
C ALA A 138 8.02 -14.82 9.83
N THR A 139 7.66 -13.55 9.64
CA THR A 139 8.60 -12.44 9.39
C THR A 139 9.54 -12.23 10.58
N LYS A 140 9.02 -12.23 11.81
CA LYS A 140 9.81 -12.04 13.04
C LYS A 140 10.90 -13.09 13.28
N ARG A 141 10.89 -14.22 12.56
CA ARG A 141 11.96 -15.23 12.66
C ARG A 141 13.27 -14.75 12.04
N TYR A 142 13.20 -13.80 11.12
CA TYR A 142 14.34 -13.33 10.32
C TYR A 142 14.57 -11.82 10.43
N TRP A 143 13.56 -11.07 10.85
CA TRP A 143 13.58 -9.62 10.97
C TRP A 143 13.32 -9.22 12.41
N ASN A 144 14.15 -8.31 12.93
CA ASN A 144 13.95 -7.73 14.26
C ASN A 144 12.94 -6.58 14.17
N VAL A 145 11.68 -6.95 13.94
CA VAL A 145 10.52 -6.07 13.74
C VAL A 145 9.42 -6.40 14.73
#